data_AF-A0A9W9ZE07-F1
#
_entry.id   AF-A0A9W9ZE07-F1
#
_cell.length_a   1.000
_cell.length_b   1.000
_cell.length_c   1.000
_cell.angle_alpha   90.00
_cell.angle_beta   90.00
_cell.angle_gamma   90.00
#
_symmetry.space_group_name_H-M   'P 1'
#
loop_
_entity.id
_entity.type
_entity.pdbx_description
1 polymer ?
#
loop_
_entity_poly.entity_id
_entity_poly.type
_entity_poly.pdbx_seq_one_letter_code
_entity_poly.pdbx_strand_id
1 'polypeptide(L)'
;MSPPVVMQIIASMKMIMGEDGTDKGKKRLIALAENCKYFRQRLKDMGFIVYGHDASPVVPLLLFMPAKIAAFGREMLKRNVAVVVVGFPATL
;
A
#
# COMPACT_ATOMS: atom_id res chain seq x y z
N MET A 1 2.63 -0.20 -27.01
CA MET A 1 2.46 -1.24 -25.98
C MET A 1 2.35 -2.58 -26.69
N SER A 2 3.04 -3.63 -26.26
CA SER A 2 3.01 -4.92 -26.97
C SER A 2 1.67 -5.65 -26.74
N PRO A 3 1.19 -6.47 -27.70
CA PRO A 3 -0.07 -7.21 -27.55
C PRO A 3 -0.19 -8.02 -26.24
N PRO A 4 0.87 -8.69 -25.73
CA PRO A 4 0.80 -9.40 -24.46
C PRO A 4 0.52 -8.50 -23.25
N VAL A 5 1.10 -7.29 -23.21
CA VAL A 5 0.88 -6.34 -22.10
C VAL A 5 -0.55 -5.82 -22.12
N VAL A 6 -1.09 -5.51 -23.29
CA VAL A 6 -2.49 -5.08 -23.44
C VAL A 6 -3.43 -6.18 -22.97
N MET A 7 -3.18 -7.44 -23.35
CA MET A 7 -3.98 -8.58 -22.92
C MET A 7 -3.97 -8.77 -21.39
N GLN A 8 -2.80 -8.61 -20.74
CA GLN A 8 -2.68 -8.72 -19.29
C GLN A 8 -3.43 -7.59 -18.56
N ILE A 9 -3.40 -6.37 -19.10
CA ILE A 9 -4.20 -5.24 -18.58
C ILE A 9 -5.69 -5.57 -18.68
N ILE A 10 -6.17 -6.00 -19.85
CA ILE A 10 -7.58 -6.37 -20.07
C ILE A 10 -8.00 -7.48 -19.10
N ALA A 11 -7.21 -8.55 -18.97
CA ALA A 11 -7.49 -9.64 -18.05
C ALA A 11 -7.55 -9.18 -16.58
N SER A 12 -6.65 -8.28 -16.18
CA SER A 12 -6.63 -7.74 -14.82
C SER A 12 -7.87 -6.88 -14.53
N MET A 13 -8.29 -6.05 -15.50
CA MET A 13 -9.51 -5.25 -15.38
C MET A 13 -10.77 -6.12 -15.30
N LYS A 14 -10.89 -7.13 -16.16
CA LYS A 14 -12.01 -8.10 -16.10
C LYS A 14 -12.09 -8.81 -14.76
N MET A 15 -10.95 -9.23 -14.20
CA MET A 15 -10.90 -9.86 -12.87
C MET A 15 -11.34 -8.89 -11.76
N ILE A 16 -10.88 -7.63 -11.80
CA ILE A 16 -11.28 -6.61 -10.82
C ILE A 16 -12.80 -6.37 -10.89
N MET A 17 -13.36 -6.31 -12.10
CA MET A 17 -14.79 -6.08 -12.34
C MET A 17 -15.66 -7.33 -12.12
N GLY A 18 -15.07 -8.52 -11.99
CA GLY A 18 -15.79 -9.79 -11.85
C GLY A 18 -16.35 -10.33 -13.19
N GLU A 19 -15.88 -9.82 -14.31
CA GLU A 19 -16.29 -10.24 -15.66
C GLU A 19 -15.58 -11.52 -16.14
N ASP A 20 -14.59 -12.00 -15.38
CA ASP A 20 -13.88 -13.25 -15.65
C ASP A 20 -14.63 -14.51 -15.15
N GLY A 21 -15.84 -14.32 -14.60
CA GLY A 21 -16.67 -15.38 -14.03
C GLY A 21 -16.18 -15.87 -12.66
N THR A 22 -15.16 -15.24 -12.07
CA THR A 22 -14.61 -15.60 -10.76
C THR A 22 -14.92 -14.53 -9.70
N ASP A 23 -14.74 -14.88 -8.42
CA ASP A 23 -14.85 -13.95 -7.30
C ASP A 23 -13.49 -13.44 -6.77
N LYS A 24 -12.39 -13.71 -7.50
CA LYS A 24 -11.02 -13.42 -7.07
C LYS A 24 -10.78 -11.93 -6.87
N GLY A 25 -11.24 -11.09 -7.79
CA GLY A 25 -11.11 -9.63 -7.68
C GLY A 25 -11.82 -9.10 -6.44
N LYS A 26 -13.09 -9.49 -6.25
CA LYS A 26 -13.88 -9.12 -5.07
C LYS A 26 -13.22 -9.53 -3.76
N LYS A 27 -12.77 -10.79 -3.64
CA LYS A 27 -12.07 -11.28 -2.43
C LYS A 27 -10.81 -10.49 -2.13
N ARG A 28 -10.00 -10.18 -3.14
CA ARG A 28 -8.77 -9.38 -2.98
C ARG A 28 -9.07 -7.94 -2.54
N LEU A 29 -10.11 -7.31 -3.09
CA LEU A 29 -10.51 -5.96 -2.70
C LEU A 29 -11.01 -5.89 -1.25
N ILE A 30 -11.81 -6.88 -0.82
CA ILE A 30 -12.27 -6.98 0.57
C ILE A 30 -11.08 -7.16 1.52
N ALA A 31 -10.21 -8.12 1.23
CA ALA A 31 -9.02 -8.36 2.05
C ALA A 31 -8.09 -7.13 2.10
N LEU A 32 -7.91 -6.42 0.98
CA LEU A 32 -7.13 -5.18 0.95
C LEU A 32 -7.73 -4.12 1.88
N ALA A 33 -9.05 -3.89 1.80
CA ALA A 33 -9.73 -2.90 2.63
C ALA A 33 -9.63 -3.24 4.14
N GLU A 34 -9.86 -4.51 4.50
CA GLU A 34 -9.77 -4.98 5.87
C GLU A 34 -8.34 -4.88 6.42
N ASN A 35 -7.35 -5.34 5.65
CA ASN A 35 -5.95 -5.30 6.04
C ASN A 35 -5.45 -3.86 6.23
N CYS A 36 -5.80 -2.94 5.32
CA CYS A 36 -5.41 -1.54 5.42
C CYS A 36 -6.06 -0.86 6.63
N LYS A 37 -7.34 -1.14 6.91
CA LYS A 37 -8.03 -0.64 8.11
C LYS A 37 -7.37 -1.17 9.39
N TYR A 38 -7.11 -2.47 9.44
CA TYR A 38 -6.44 -3.10 10.58
C TYR A 38 -5.05 -2.49 10.83
N PHE A 39 -4.21 -2.45 9.80
CA PHE A 39 -2.85 -1.93 9.90
C PHE A 39 -2.83 -0.46 10.38
N ARG A 40 -3.68 0.39 9.79
CA ARG A 40 -3.85 1.79 10.20
C ARG A 40 -4.27 1.89 11.67
N GLN A 41 -5.27 1.12 12.11
CA GLN A 41 -5.75 1.18 13.48
C GLN A 41 -4.66 0.75 14.47
N ARG A 42 -3.94 -0.34 14.20
CA ARG A 42 -2.86 -0.81 15.07
C ARG A 42 -1.74 0.20 15.21
N LEU A 43 -1.40 0.93 14.15
CA LEU A 43 -0.42 2.03 14.23
C LEU A 43 -0.93 3.19 15.10
N LYS A 44 -2.19 3.59 14.95
CA LYS A 44 -2.83 4.62 15.79
C LYS A 44 -2.85 4.19 17.26
N ASP A 45 -3.23 2.94 17.56
CA ASP A 45 -3.24 2.38 18.93
C ASP A 45 -1.84 2.36 19.57
N MET A 46 -0.79 2.18 18.76
CA MET A 46 0.61 2.25 19.19
C MET A 46 1.12 3.69 19.39
N GLY A 47 0.28 4.71 19.16
CA GLY A 47 0.62 6.12 19.33
C GLY A 47 1.31 6.76 18.11
N PHE A 48 1.37 6.08 16.95
CA PHE A 48 1.89 6.69 15.74
C PHE A 48 0.88 7.65 15.12
N ILE A 49 1.39 8.74 14.55
CA ILE A 49 0.59 9.68 13.76
C ILE A 49 0.53 9.19 12.31
N VAL A 50 -0.68 8.86 11.87
CA VAL A 50 -0.97 8.31 10.54
C VAL A 50 -1.95 9.23 9.81
N TYR A 51 -1.68 9.54 8.54
CA TYR A 51 -2.51 10.41 7.70
C TYR A 51 -3.37 9.67 6.67
N GLY A 52 -4.23 10.44 6.00
CA GLY A 52 -5.10 9.97 4.92
C GLY A 52 -6.45 9.43 5.39
N HIS A 53 -7.32 9.19 4.41
CA HIS A 53 -8.67 8.67 4.64
C HIS A 53 -8.63 7.20 5.11
N ASP A 54 -9.52 6.80 6.02
CA ASP A 54 -9.52 5.44 6.60
C ASP A 54 -9.77 4.34 5.56
N ALA A 55 -10.47 4.64 4.47
CA ALA A 55 -10.67 3.73 3.34
C ALA A 55 -9.52 3.72 2.31
N SER A 56 -8.48 4.55 2.51
CA SER A 56 -7.31 4.56 1.61
C SER A 56 -6.44 3.34 1.88
N PRO A 57 -6.00 2.61 0.83
CA PRO A 57 -5.04 1.52 0.98
C PRO A 57 -3.62 1.99 1.30
N VAL A 58 -3.34 3.29 1.11
CA VAL A 58 -2.05 3.91 1.45
C VAL A 58 -2.11 4.42 2.89
N VAL A 59 -1.10 4.08 3.70
CA VAL A 59 -1.03 4.39 5.13
C VAL A 59 0.24 5.20 5.45
N PRO A 60 0.24 6.54 5.26
CA PRO A 60 1.39 7.39 5.57
C PRO A 60 1.63 7.52 7.08
N LEU A 61 2.80 7.10 7.55
CA LEU A 61 3.26 7.25 8.93
C LEU A 61 4.30 8.38 9.02
N LEU A 62 4.10 9.31 9.95
CA LEU A 62 5.00 10.45 10.12
C LEU A 62 6.16 10.12 11.08
N LEU A 63 7.39 10.27 10.59
CA LEU A 63 8.61 10.07 11.39
C LEU A 63 9.11 11.34 12.09
N PHE A 64 8.66 12.53 11.66
CA PHE A 64 9.01 13.87 12.17
C PHE A 64 10.51 14.26 12.21
N MET A 65 11.42 13.31 11.98
CA MET A 65 12.86 13.53 12.01
C MET A 65 13.46 13.12 10.66
N PRO A 66 13.76 14.08 9.76
CA PRO A 66 14.33 13.78 8.44
C PRO A 66 15.60 12.93 8.50
N ALA A 67 16.47 13.18 9.48
CA ALA A 67 17.70 12.42 9.70
C ALA A 67 17.45 10.91 9.98
N LYS A 68 16.25 10.53 10.44
CA LYS A 68 15.90 9.14 10.75
C LYS A 68 15.26 8.39 9.58
N ILE A 69 14.87 9.07 8.50
CA ILE A 69 14.14 8.48 7.36
C ILE A 69 14.93 7.30 6.76
N ALA A 70 16.21 7.52 6.43
CA ALA A 70 17.06 6.47 5.86
C ALA A 70 17.35 5.33 6.84
N ALA A 71 17.52 5.65 8.13
CA ALA A 71 17.75 4.65 9.17
C ALA A 71 16.51 3.76 9.36
N PHE A 72 15.31 4.36 9.39
CA PHE A 72 14.04 3.63 9.45
C PHE A 72 13.90 2.67 8.27
N GLY A 73 14.14 3.13 7.04
CA GLY A 73 14.10 2.26 5.86
C GLY A 73 15.03 1.05 5.95
N ARG A 74 16.28 1.25 6.39
CA ARG A 74 17.24 0.15 6.58
C ARG A 74 16.82 -0.82 7.68
N GLU A 75 16.30 -0.32 8.81
CA GLU A 75 15.84 -1.16 9.91
C GLU A 75 14.60 -1.98 9.54
N MET A 76 13.71 -1.44 8.72
CA MET A 76 12.56 -2.19 8.17
C MET A 76 13.01 -3.27 7.20
N LEU A 77 13.98 -2.96 6.31
CA LEU A 77 14.55 -3.95 5.39
C LEU A 77 15.22 -5.11 6.13
N LYS A 78 15.99 -4.85 7.19
CA LYS A 78 16.58 -5.90 8.05
C LYS A 78 15.53 -6.83 8.67
N ARG A 79 14.30 -6.35 8.84
CA ARG A 79 13.15 -7.11 9.37
C ARG A 79 12.29 -7.72 8.27
N ASN A 80 12.74 -7.69 7.01
CA ASN A 80 12.00 -8.12 5.83
C ASN A 80 10.66 -7.39 5.63
N VAL A 81 10.61 -6.11 6.01
CA VAL A 81 9.46 -5.24 5.76
C VAL A 81 9.83 -4.18 4.74
N ALA A 82 9.25 -4.27 3.54
CA ALA A 82 9.41 -3.26 2.50
C ALA A 82 8.59 -2.01 2.83
N VAL A 83 9.24 -0.85 2.85
CA VAL A 83 8.61 0.45 3.07
C VAL A 83 9.10 1.46 2.05
N VAL A 84 8.24 2.41 1.68
CA VAL A 84 8.63 3.59 0.92
C VAL A 84 8.89 4.71 1.92
N VAL A 85 10.11 5.23 1.91
CA VAL A 85 10.51 6.37 2.74
C VAL A 85 10.59 7.62 1.86
N VAL A 86 9.98 8.72 2.32
CA VAL A 86 9.89 9.97 1.54
C VAL A 86 10.40 11.12 2.41
N GLY A 87 11.38 11.86 1.89
CA GLY A 87 11.83 13.14 2.42
C GLY A 87 11.49 14.28 1.46
N PHE A 88 11.66 15.52 1.87
CA PHE A 88 11.49 16.67 0.97
C PHE A 88 12.78 16.94 0.17
N PRO A 89 12.70 17.25 -1.14
CA PRO A 89 11.50 17.14 -1.98
C PRO A 89 11.19 15.68 -2.32
N ALA A 90 9.89 15.33 -2.36
CA ALA A 90 9.45 13.97 -2.69
C ALA A 90 9.60 13.64 -4.18
N THR A 91 9.80 14.67 -5.01
CA THR A 91 9.87 14.62 -6.47
C THR A 91 11.22 15.17 -6.92
N LEU A 92 11.93 14.39 -7.75
CA LEU A 92 12.89 14.91 -8.72
C LEU A 92 12.15 15.21 -10.03
#